data_AF-A0A512ME05-F1
#
_entry.id   AF-A0A512ME05-F1
#
_cell.length_a   1.000
_cell.length_b   1.000
_cell.length_c   1.000
_cell.angle_alpha   90.00
_cell.angle_beta   90.00
_cell.angle_gamma   90.00
#
_symmetry.space_group_name_H-M   'P 1'
#
loop_
_entity.id
_entity.type
_entity.pdbx_description
1 polymer ?
#
loop_
_entity_poly.entity_id
_entity_poly.type
_entity_poly.pdbx_seq_one_letter_code
_entity_poly.pdbx_strand_id
1 'polypeptide(L)'
;MAWRFDQAVIRGELDNTEQGHVQVRLELVGHDEPLLLDLEGDAWRDIAGSRFHFSNPHPKLQSRIPPFHGVQKGVVGDITASRKVKVFTVPEEEWRQAYQEDRISEVPTEMRNSLYLEWFTPEHGRCIIESADFEIEVTEHAWQMDEDDEAAQRMASMHAMREYLADIIQRPSREDDGEYDDELRQEDFTEEKWEEQLKASDRLNDASMEAHDKYEEDEDSEEKIAYVMGWDHIIEDMADAQEGVEPSEDDPPEKKRRRRWIEMMNEISNDLQEGEEQAESEGDDDASSEAMHEDPFAGSASETEHAVSDEFDALDKHPLNVQSRKFLHTLFDQLRTPGLSQARGNDPDDPLDRFITHVLQISGKLASATSMACRRPSEGIDIETGHSLALTKRCLNWANEALICLNQLCECPDLKAHHPLFDEWQKELFSLRDGITDFRRDLRQK
;
A
#
# COMPACT_ATOMS: atom_id res chain seq x y z
N MET A 1 8.29 -1.60 -1.88
CA MET A 1 8.19 -1.81 -3.33
C MET A 1 9.39 -2.59 -3.86
N ALA A 2 9.14 -3.82 -4.33
CA ALA A 2 10.15 -4.64 -5.01
C ALA A 2 10.34 -4.28 -6.50
N TRP A 3 11.55 -4.51 -7.02
CA TRP A 3 11.81 -4.52 -8.46
C TRP A 3 11.46 -5.89 -9.06
N ARG A 4 10.56 -5.92 -10.05
CA ARG A 4 10.19 -7.13 -10.80
C ARG A 4 10.57 -6.95 -12.27
N PHE A 5 11.38 -7.84 -12.82
CA PHE A 5 11.91 -7.68 -14.20
C PHE A 5 12.19 -9.00 -14.93
N ASP A 6 11.37 -10.02 -14.65
CA ASP A 6 11.42 -11.34 -15.27
C ASP A 6 11.40 -11.30 -16.81
N GLN A 7 10.62 -10.39 -17.42
CA GLN A 7 10.51 -10.28 -18.88
C GLN A 7 11.81 -9.86 -19.56
N ALA A 8 12.66 -9.11 -18.84
CA ALA A 8 13.94 -8.62 -19.35
C ALA A 8 15.05 -9.67 -19.28
N VAL A 9 14.85 -10.76 -18.53
CA VAL A 9 15.84 -11.82 -18.41
C VAL A 9 15.96 -12.56 -19.74
N ILE A 10 17.17 -12.67 -20.27
CA ILE A 10 17.51 -13.52 -21.42
C ILE A 10 17.85 -14.92 -20.92
N ARG A 11 18.78 -15.01 -19.96
CA ARG A 11 19.18 -16.23 -19.28
C ARG A 11 19.85 -15.93 -17.95
N GLY A 12 19.89 -16.92 -17.07
CA GLY A 12 20.64 -16.86 -15.83
C GLY A 12 21.36 -18.17 -15.50
N GLU A 13 22.41 -18.04 -14.71
CA GLU A 13 23.12 -19.13 -14.05
C GLU A 13 23.15 -18.81 -12.56
N LEU A 14 22.74 -19.75 -11.73
CA LEU A 14 22.83 -19.66 -10.27
C LEU A 14 23.68 -20.82 -9.75
N ASP A 15 24.58 -20.52 -8.84
CA ASP A 15 25.43 -21.48 -8.15
C ASP A 15 25.19 -21.39 -6.64
N ASN A 16 24.68 -22.47 -6.05
CA ASN A 16 24.57 -22.66 -4.61
C ASN A 16 25.29 -23.94 -4.17
N THR A 17 26.40 -24.30 -4.84
CA THR A 17 27.18 -25.51 -4.51
C THR A 17 28.03 -25.35 -3.24
N GLU A 18 28.15 -24.13 -2.71
CA GLU A 18 28.71 -23.82 -1.39
C GLU A 18 27.59 -23.39 -0.45
N GLN A 19 27.54 -23.97 0.74
CA GLN A 19 26.49 -23.68 1.74
C GLN A 19 26.67 -22.26 2.30
N GLY A 20 25.55 -21.56 2.48
CA GLY A 20 25.47 -20.17 2.92
C GLY A 20 25.80 -19.14 1.84
N HIS A 21 25.97 -19.56 0.59
CA HIS A 21 26.44 -18.68 -0.48
C HIS A 21 25.76 -18.96 -1.82
N VAL A 22 25.20 -17.91 -2.42
CA VAL A 22 24.56 -17.96 -3.74
C VAL A 22 25.22 -16.96 -4.67
N GLN A 23 25.73 -17.45 -5.80
CA GLN A 23 26.20 -16.60 -6.90
C GLN A 23 25.21 -16.65 -8.05
N VAL A 24 24.86 -15.50 -8.61
CA VAL A 24 23.96 -15.43 -9.77
C VAL A 24 24.58 -14.59 -10.87
N ARG A 25 24.48 -15.08 -12.11
CA ARG A 25 24.81 -14.33 -13.32
C ARG A 25 23.55 -14.19 -14.16
N LEU A 26 23.15 -12.97 -14.46
CA LEU A 26 21.96 -12.66 -15.27
C LEU A 26 22.35 -11.88 -16.52
N GLU A 27 21.86 -12.33 -17.67
CA GLU A 27 21.93 -11.56 -18.93
C GLU A 27 20.55 -10.95 -19.19
N LEU A 28 20.51 -9.62 -19.39
CA LEU A 28 19.28 -8.85 -19.49
C LEU A 28 19.19 -8.13 -20.83
N VAL A 29 17.97 -7.99 -21.36
CA VAL A 29 17.71 -7.18 -22.55
C VAL A 29 18.05 -5.72 -22.25
N GLY A 30 18.85 -5.10 -23.11
CA GLY A 30 19.26 -3.70 -22.98
C GLY A 30 20.50 -3.46 -22.12
N HIS A 31 21.11 -4.51 -21.57
CA HIS A 31 22.38 -4.43 -20.84
C HIS A 31 23.51 -5.13 -21.61
N ASP A 32 24.62 -4.43 -21.83
CA ASP A 32 25.80 -4.98 -22.53
C ASP A 32 26.62 -5.93 -21.66
N GLU A 33 26.61 -5.72 -20.34
CA GLU A 33 27.31 -6.54 -19.36
C GLU A 33 26.32 -7.34 -18.51
N PRO A 34 26.66 -8.59 -18.14
CA PRO A 34 25.84 -9.39 -17.26
C PRO A 34 25.81 -8.80 -15.85
N LEU A 35 24.65 -8.87 -15.20
CA LEU A 35 24.53 -8.61 -13.77
C LEU A 35 25.10 -9.80 -13.00
N LEU A 36 26.00 -9.51 -12.05
CA LEU A 36 26.61 -10.50 -11.17
C LEU A 36 26.15 -10.23 -9.74
N LEU A 37 25.59 -11.25 -9.09
CA LEU A 37 25.13 -11.21 -7.70
C LEU A 37 26.01 -12.13 -6.84
N ASP A 38 26.37 -11.62 -5.67
CA ASP A 38 27.16 -12.29 -4.63
C ASP A 38 26.37 -12.20 -3.33
N LEU A 39 25.59 -13.26 -3.03
CA LEU A 39 24.55 -13.24 -2.01
C LEU A 39 24.87 -14.16 -0.82
N GLU A 40 24.59 -13.68 0.38
CA GLU A 40 24.65 -14.45 1.62
C GLU A 40 23.32 -15.20 1.86
N GLY A 41 23.40 -16.49 2.17
CA GLY A 41 22.26 -17.40 2.36
C GLY A 41 22.18 -18.49 1.28
N ASP A 42 21.17 -19.34 1.37
CA ASP A 42 20.98 -20.50 0.51
C ASP A 42 19.65 -20.49 -0.25
N ALA A 43 19.60 -21.22 -1.36
CA ALA A 43 18.35 -21.55 -2.01
C ALA A 43 17.55 -22.59 -1.20
N TRP A 44 16.27 -22.74 -1.49
CA TRP A 44 15.43 -23.76 -0.87
C TRP A 44 15.84 -25.17 -1.32
N ARG A 45 15.44 -26.17 -0.53
CA ARG A 45 15.85 -27.57 -0.65
C ARG A 45 15.73 -28.17 -2.06
N ASP A 46 14.81 -27.69 -2.89
CA ASP A 46 14.61 -28.19 -4.24
C ASP A 46 15.78 -27.88 -5.20
N ILE A 47 16.55 -26.84 -4.92
CA ILE A 47 17.71 -26.42 -5.74
C ILE A 47 18.97 -26.11 -4.91
N ALA A 48 18.89 -26.16 -3.58
CA ALA A 48 20.03 -26.06 -2.68
C ALA A 48 21.14 -27.05 -3.03
N GLY A 49 22.39 -26.61 -2.98
CA GLY A 49 23.53 -27.46 -3.31
C GLY A 49 23.76 -27.71 -4.79
N SER A 50 22.97 -27.12 -5.68
CA SER A 50 23.10 -27.32 -7.12
C SER A 50 23.56 -26.05 -7.84
N ARG A 51 24.01 -26.25 -9.08
CA ARG A 51 24.05 -25.19 -10.07
C ARG A 51 22.82 -25.34 -10.96
N PHE A 52 22.16 -24.24 -11.29
CA PHE A 52 21.06 -24.28 -12.24
C PHE A 52 21.19 -23.18 -13.29
N HIS A 53 20.74 -23.51 -14.49
CA HIS A 53 20.66 -22.60 -15.61
C HIS A 53 19.21 -22.43 -15.98
N PHE A 54 18.84 -21.22 -16.38
CA PHE A 54 17.52 -20.94 -16.86
C PHE A 54 17.57 -19.98 -18.04
N SER A 55 16.62 -20.11 -18.96
CA SER A 55 16.50 -19.21 -20.10
C SER A 55 15.05 -18.82 -20.36
N ASN A 56 14.87 -17.56 -20.74
CA ASN A 56 13.57 -17.05 -21.12
C ASN A 56 13.37 -17.32 -22.63
N PRO A 57 12.31 -18.05 -23.04
CA PRO A 57 12.06 -18.30 -24.45
C PRO A 57 11.67 -17.03 -25.23
N HIS A 58 11.14 -16.01 -24.54
CA HIS A 58 10.58 -14.80 -25.15
C HIS A 58 10.99 -13.52 -24.39
N PRO A 59 12.29 -13.18 -24.34
CA PRO A 59 12.77 -12.00 -23.62
C PRO A 59 12.30 -10.70 -24.30
N LYS A 60 11.86 -9.73 -23.49
CA LYS A 60 11.33 -8.43 -23.94
C LYS A 60 12.02 -7.30 -23.18
N LEU A 61 12.17 -6.15 -23.84
CA LEU A 61 12.63 -4.95 -23.14
C LEU A 61 11.56 -4.52 -22.12
N GLN A 62 11.98 -4.25 -20.89
CA GLN A 62 11.11 -3.76 -19.83
C GLN A 62 11.51 -2.33 -19.45
N SER A 63 10.52 -1.45 -19.27
CA SER A 63 10.75 -0.03 -18.94
C SER A 63 11.34 0.16 -17.55
N ARG A 64 10.98 -0.72 -16.60
CA ARG A 64 11.35 -0.64 -15.19
C ARG A 64 12.31 -1.76 -14.81
N ILE A 65 13.61 -1.45 -14.80
CA ILE A 65 14.69 -2.31 -14.32
C ILE A 65 15.63 -1.42 -13.48
N PRO A 66 16.21 -1.90 -12.36
CA PRO A 66 17.20 -1.12 -11.64
C PRO A 66 18.39 -0.77 -12.54
N PRO A 67 19.05 0.37 -12.34
CA PRO A 67 20.25 0.75 -13.08
C PRO A 67 21.44 -0.09 -12.60
N PHE A 68 21.45 -1.35 -13.03
CA PHE A 68 22.43 -2.33 -12.61
C PHE A 68 23.83 -1.97 -13.11
N HIS A 69 24.78 -1.95 -12.17
CA HIS A 69 26.19 -1.68 -12.44
C HIS A 69 27.08 -2.65 -11.67
N GLY A 70 27.93 -3.39 -12.40
CA GLY A 70 28.95 -4.25 -11.81
C GLY A 70 28.40 -5.43 -11.00
N VAL A 71 29.12 -5.77 -9.93
CA VAL A 71 28.79 -6.86 -8.99
C VAL A 71 27.97 -6.30 -7.84
N GLN A 72 26.83 -6.91 -7.54
CA GLN A 72 26.01 -6.56 -6.38
C GLN A 72 26.20 -7.56 -5.26
N LYS A 73 26.20 -7.04 -4.04
CA LYS A 73 26.22 -7.82 -2.82
C LYS A 73 24.89 -7.70 -2.11
N GLY A 74 24.46 -8.78 -1.49
CA GLY A 74 23.15 -8.81 -0.88
C GLY A 74 22.91 -10.04 -0.04
N VAL A 75 21.66 -10.19 0.39
CA VAL A 75 21.17 -11.34 1.15
C VAL A 75 20.09 -12.04 0.35
N VAL A 76 20.09 -13.36 0.40
CA VAL A 76 19.07 -14.21 -0.23
C VAL A 76 17.73 -14.00 0.48
N GLY A 77 16.69 -13.73 -0.31
CA GLY A 77 15.29 -13.85 0.11
C GLY A 77 14.81 -15.28 -0.12
N ASP A 78 13.65 -15.47 -0.74
CA ASP A 78 13.23 -16.81 -1.16
C ASP A 78 13.79 -17.14 -2.55
N ILE A 79 14.47 -18.28 -2.68
CA ILE A 79 14.98 -18.80 -3.96
C ILE A 79 14.53 -20.25 -4.13
N THR A 80 13.63 -20.53 -5.08
CA THR A 80 13.10 -21.88 -5.35
C THR A 80 12.67 -22.04 -6.81
N ALA A 81 12.71 -23.26 -7.34
CA ALA A 81 12.16 -23.63 -8.64
C ALA A 81 10.83 -24.39 -8.53
N SER A 82 10.26 -24.48 -7.33
CA SER A 82 9.08 -25.31 -7.02
C SER A 82 7.87 -24.52 -6.50
N ARG A 83 7.93 -23.18 -6.50
CA ARG A 83 6.80 -22.32 -6.10
C ARG A 83 5.60 -22.61 -7.02
N LYS A 84 4.44 -22.88 -6.43
CA LYS A 84 3.23 -23.20 -7.17
C LYS A 84 2.50 -21.93 -7.54
N VAL A 85 2.30 -21.70 -8.83
CA VAL A 85 1.55 -20.55 -9.35
C VAL A 85 0.45 -21.02 -10.29
N LYS A 86 -0.65 -20.26 -10.30
CA LYS A 86 -1.80 -20.51 -11.18
C LYS A 86 -1.55 -19.82 -12.53
N VAL A 87 -1.45 -20.60 -13.60
CA VAL A 87 -1.15 -20.10 -14.95
C VAL A 87 -2.36 -20.31 -15.86
N PHE A 88 -2.68 -19.33 -16.70
CA PHE A 88 -3.69 -19.48 -17.74
C PHE A 88 -3.20 -20.43 -18.83
N THR A 89 -4.03 -21.39 -19.20
CA THR A 89 -3.70 -22.40 -20.23
C THR A 89 -3.91 -21.89 -21.67
N VAL A 90 -4.49 -20.70 -21.80
CA VAL A 90 -4.80 -20.06 -23.09
C VAL A 90 -3.77 -18.98 -23.40
N PRO A 91 -3.56 -18.64 -24.69
CA PRO A 91 -2.69 -17.54 -25.08
C PRO A 91 -3.07 -16.22 -24.43
N GLU A 92 -2.08 -15.34 -24.32
CA GLU A 92 -2.20 -14.05 -23.64
C GLU A 92 -3.39 -13.20 -24.14
N GLU A 93 -3.59 -13.19 -25.45
CA GLU A 93 -4.66 -12.44 -26.09
C GLU A 93 -6.06 -12.92 -25.67
N GLU A 94 -6.24 -14.24 -25.47
CA GLU A 94 -7.54 -14.82 -25.16
C GLU A 94 -7.97 -14.54 -23.71
N TRP A 95 -7.06 -14.69 -22.75
CA TRP A 95 -7.40 -14.36 -21.37
C TRP A 95 -7.52 -12.85 -21.15
N ARG A 96 -6.76 -12.02 -21.89
CA ARG A 96 -6.93 -10.55 -21.88
C ARG A 96 -8.31 -10.15 -22.36
N GLN A 97 -8.80 -10.77 -23.44
CA GLN A 97 -10.16 -10.52 -23.92
C GLN A 97 -11.20 -10.94 -22.87
N ALA A 98 -11.05 -12.12 -22.27
CA ALA A 98 -11.95 -12.58 -21.23
C ALA A 98 -11.96 -11.64 -20.01
N TYR A 99 -10.80 -11.07 -19.63
CA TYR A 99 -10.71 -10.06 -18.58
C TYR A 99 -11.50 -8.79 -18.92
N GLN A 100 -11.36 -8.27 -20.14
CA GLN A 100 -12.11 -7.09 -20.61
C GLN A 100 -13.63 -7.32 -20.66
N GLU A 101 -14.05 -8.57 -20.90
CA GLU A 101 -15.45 -9.00 -20.92
C GLU A 101 -15.99 -9.39 -19.53
N ASP A 102 -15.20 -9.23 -18.45
CA ASP A 102 -15.54 -9.65 -17.08
C ASP A 102 -15.84 -11.16 -16.94
N ARG A 103 -15.13 -11.97 -17.74
CA ARG A 103 -15.25 -13.43 -17.84
C ARG A 103 -13.95 -14.16 -17.50
N ILE A 104 -13.05 -13.51 -16.77
CA ILE A 104 -11.73 -14.07 -16.42
C ILE A 104 -11.82 -15.38 -15.61
N SER A 105 -12.89 -15.54 -14.82
CA SER A 105 -13.16 -16.74 -14.03
C SER A 105 -13.48 -17.99 -14.88
N GLU A 106 -13.89 -17.79 -16.14
CA GLU A 106 -14.17 -18.87 -17.09
C GLU A 106 -12.91 -19.38 -17.79
N VAL A 107 -11.79 -18.66 -17.69
CA VAL A 107 -10.54 -19.00 -18.37
C VAL A 107 -9.89 -20.21 -17.68
N PRO A 108 -9.61 -21.30 -18.41
CA PRO A 108 -9.01 -22.49 -17.81
C PRO A 108 -7.59 -22.22 -17.31
N THR A 109 -7.31 -22.67 -16.09
CA THR A 109 -6.03 -22.48 -15.40
C THR A 109 -5.46 -23.81 -14.92
N GLU A 110 -4.15 -23.88 -14.81
CA GLU A 110 -3.45 -25.02 -14.22
C GLU A 110 -2.37 -24.56 -13.23
N MET A 111 -2.04 -25.43 -12.28
CA MET A 111 -0.96 -25.18 -11.33
C MET A 111 0.37 -25.60 -11.94
N ARG A 112 1.32 -24.68 -12.02
CA ARG A 112 2.69 -24.94 -12.50
C ARG A 112 3.72 -24.58 -11.44
N ASN A 113 4.92 -25.16 -11.61
CA ASN A 113 6.09 -24.68 -10.88
C ASN A 113 6.57 -23.38 -11.54
N SER A 114 6.96 -22.42 -10.71
CA SER A 114 7.61 -21.17 -11.08
C SER A 114 9.01 -21.14 -10.50
N LEU A 115 9.96 -20.63 -11.27
CA LEU A 115 11.22 -20.14 -10.72
C LEU A 115 10.93 -18.84 -9.99
N TYR A 116 11.20 -18.80 -8.70
CA TYR A 116 11.11 -17.62 -7.87
C TYR A 116 12.49 -17.30 -7.31
N LEU A 117 13.04 -16.15 -7.66
CA LEU A 117 14.29 -15.61 -7.13
C LEU A 117 14.02 -14.29 -6.46
N GLU A 118 14.33 -14.20 -5.18
CA GLU A 118 14.27 -12.97 -4.42
C GLU A 118 15.58 -12.72 -3.68
N TRP A 119 16.00 -11.46 -3.69
CA TRP A 119 17.18 -11.03 -2.95
C TRP A 119 17.05 -9.56 -2.56
N PHE A 120 17.88 -9.16 -1.60
CA PHE A 120 17.92 -7.82 -1.06
C PHE A 120 19.32 -7.24 -1.24
N THR A 121 19.40 -6.01 -1.77
CA THR A 121 20.67 -5.29 -1.90
C THR A 121 20.57 -3.93 -1.21
N PRO A 122 21.67 -3.42 -0.62
CA PRO A 122 21.69 -2.05 -0.09
C PRO A 122 21.40 -0.99 -1.15
N GLU A 123 21.84 -1.19 -2.39
CA GLU A 123 21.73 -0.20 -3.46
C GLU A 123 20.35 -0.11 -4.10
N HIS A 124 19.64 -1.24 -4.22
CA HIS A 124 18.37 -1.32 -4.96
C HIS A 124 17.21 -1.87 -4.14
N GLY A 125 17.42 -2.31 -2.91
CA GLY A 125 16.41 -2.92 -2.07
C GLY A 125 16.04 -4.32 -2.54
N ARG A 126 14.76 -4.66 -2.44
CA ARG A 126 14.18 -5.97 -2.81
C ARG A 126 14.06 -6.12 -4.33
N CYS A 127 14.62 -7.19 -4.87
CA CYS A 127 14.51 -7.57 -6.28
C CYS A 127 13.89 -8.97 -6.39
N ILE A 128 13.04 -9.16 -7.40
CA ILE A 128 12.29 -10.39 -7.65
C ILE A 128 12.35 -10.75 -9.14
N ILE A 129 12.62 -12.01 -9.43
CA ILE A 129 12.37 -12.64 -10.74
C ILE A 129 11.44 -13.82 -10.48
N GLU A 130 10.29 -13.82 -11.14
CA GLU A 130 9.29 -14.88 -11.01
C GLU A 130 8.78 -15.27 -12.40
N SER A 131 8.90 -16.55 -12.79
CA SER A 131 8.35 -17.03 -14.05
C SER A 131 8.12 -18.54 -14.07
N ALA A 132 6.96 -18.94 -14.59
CA ALA A 132 6.62 -20.34 -14.89
C ALA A 132 6.96 -20.76 -16.33
N ASP A 133 7.48 -19.84 -17.15
CA ASP A 133 7.75 -20.07 -18.57
C ASP A 133 9.24 -20.28 -18.89
N PHE A 134 10.12 -20.14 -17.90
CA PHE A 134 11.55 -20.35 -18.11
C PHE A 134 11.87 -21.84 -18.31
N GLU A 135 12.78 -22.10 -19.25
CA GLU A 135 13.38 -23.43 -19.43
C GLU A 135 14.51 -23.59 -18.41
N ILE A 136 14.44 -24.61 -17.56
CA ILE A 136 15.36 -24.80 -16.42
C ILE A 136 16.14 -26.11 -16.57
N GLU A 137 17.46 -26.05 -16.34
CA GLU A 137 18.36 -27.20 -16.24
C GLU A 137 19.10 -27.18 -14.89
N VAL A 138 18.96 -28.24 -14.09
CA VAL A 138 19.58 -28.36 -12.75
C VAL A 138 20.65 -29.46 -12.78
N THR A 139 21.82 -29.18 -12.20
CA THR A 139 22.91 -30.16 -12.06
C THR A 139 22.69 -31.11 -10.88
N GLU A 140 23.60 -32.07 -10.69
CA GLU A 140 23.64 -32.85 -9.45
C GLU A 140 23.96 -31.96 -8.23
N HIS A 141 23.39 -32.33 -7.09
CA HIS A 141 23.61 -31.67 -5.81
C HIS A 141 25.01 -31.97 -5.26
N ALA A 142 25.79 -30.94 -4.97
CA ALA A 142 27.05 -31.01 -4.23
C ALA A 142 26.84 -31.24 -2.72
N TRP A 143 25.72 -30.75 -2.18
CA TRP A 143 25.24 -30.97 -0.81
C TRP A 143 23.72 -30.98 -0.77
N GLN A 144 23.13 -31.46 0.32
CA GLN A 144 21.67 -31.54 0.47
C GLN A 144 21.24 -30.80 1.73
N MET A 145 20.20 -29.97 1.57
CA MET A 145 19.52 -29.29 2.66
C MET A 145 18.50 -30.24 3.29
N ASP A 146 18.50 -30.32 4.63
CA ASP A 146 17.45 -31.04 5.35
C ASP A 146 16.26 -30.12 5.70
N GLU A 147 15.27 -30.65 6.42
CA GLU A 147 14.06 -29.89 6.76
C GLU A 147 14.32 -28.80 7.80
N ASP A 148 15.27 -29.01 8.71
CA ASP A 148 15.63 -28.05 9.74
C ASP A 148 16.43 -26.89 9.11
N ASP A 149 17.35 -27.19 8.20
CA ASP A 149 18.10 -26.21 7.41
C ASP A 149 17.15 -25.40 6.50
N GLU A 150 16.17 -26.04 5.86
CA GLU A 150 15.17 -25.34 5.03
C GLU A 150 14.31 -24.40 5.89
N ALA A 151 13.89 -24.84 7.08
CA ALA A 151 13.16 -23.99 8.02
C ALA A 151 14.01 -22.80 8.49
N ALA A 152 15.29 -23.03 8.80
CA ALA A 152 16.23 -21.96 9.17
C ALA A 152 16.44 -20.96 8.02
N GLN A 153 16.58 -21.44 6.77
CA GLN A 153 16.70 -20.58 5.60
C GLN A 153 15.43 -19.75 5.38
N ARG A 154 14.23 -20.32 5.51
CA ARG A 154 12.98 -19.56 5.43
C ARG A 154 12.89 -18.47 6.50
N MET A 155 13.34 -18.76 7.73
CA MET A 155 13.42 -17.75 8.78
C MET A 155 14.45 -16.66 8.45
N ALA A 156 15.60 -17.02 7.87
CA ALA A 156 16.60 -16.05 7.41
C ALA A 156 16.06 -15.14 6.29
N SER A 157 15.34 -15.71 5.31
CA SER A 157 14.67 -14.97 4.23
C SER A 157 13.59 -14.02 4.79
N MET A 158 12.84 -14.45 5.80
CA MET A 158 11.87 -13.61 6.51
C MET A 158 12.55 -12.51 7.33
N HIS A 159 13.70 -12.78 7.95
CA HIS A 159 14.49 -11.78 8.66
C HIS A 159 15.05 -10.72 7.69
N ALA A 160 15.53 -11.12 6.50
CA ALA A 160 15.98 -10.19 5.47
C ALA A 160 14.84 -9.25 5.03
N MET A 161 13.62 -9.77 4.89
CA MET A 161 12.42 -8.95 4.64
C MET A 161 12.13 -7.98 5.79
N ARG A 162 12.25 -8.43 7.04
CA ARG A 162 12.07 -7.59 8.24
C ARG A 162 13.08 -6.44 8.29
N GLU A 163 14.35 -6.69 7.98
CA GLU A 163 15.39 -5.65 7.92
C GLU A 163 15.12 -4.64 6.80
N TYR A 164 14.75 -5.12 5.62
CA TYR A 164 14.37 -4.27 4.49
C TYR A 164 13.17 -3.37 4.83
N LEU A 165 12.10 -3.91 5.42
CA LEU A 165 10.95 -3.11 5.83
C LEU A 165 11.30 -2.13 6.96
N ALA A 166 12.16 -2.53 7.90
CA ALA A 166 12.62 -1.65 8.97
C ALA A 166 13.37 -0.42 8.43
N ASP A 167 14.19 -0.60 7.39
CA ASP A 167 14.87 0.52 6.70
C ASP A 167 13.86 1.45 6.00
N ILE A 168 12.87 0.89 5.29
CA ILE A 168 11.81 1.67 4.61
C ILE A 168 11.04 2.54 5.60
N ILE A 169 10.56 1.94 6.69
CA ILE A 169 9.76 2.68 7.69
C ILE A 169 10.65 3.56 8.59
N GLN A 170 11.98 3.52 8.43
CA GLN A 170 12.97 4.14 9.31
C GLN A 170 12.64 3.84 10.77
N ARG A 171 12.48 2.54 11.08
CA ARG A 171 12.16 2.11 12.43
C ARG A 171 13.23 2.67 13.39
N PRO A 172 12.84 3.37 14.46
CA PRO A 172 13.79 3.82 15.46
C PRO A 172 14.62 2.64 15.97
N SER A 173 15.93 2.84 16.11
CA SER A 173 16.79 1.82 16.71
C SER A 173 16.35 1.61 18.17
N ARG A 174 16.45 0.38 18.67
CA ARG A 174 16.14 0.06 20.07
C ARG A 174 16.99 0.84 21.09
N GLU A 175 18.08 1.48 20.69
CA GLU A 175 18.91 2.34 21.55
C GLU A 175 18.38 3.79 21.65
N ASP A 176 17.40 4.13 20.80
CA ASP A 176 16.69 5.41 20.76
C ASP A 176 15.28 5.26 21.36
N ASP A 177 15.06 4.21 22.16
CA ASP A 177 13.90 3.98 23.02
C ASP A 177 13.90 4.92 24.25
N GLY A 178 14.56 6.07 24.12
CA GLY A 178 14.44 7.18 25.04
C GLY A 178 12.97 7.48 25.23
N GLU A 179 12.51 7.19 26.45
CA GLU A 179 11.28 7.67 27.09
C GLU A 179 10.35 8.31 26.07
N TYR A 180 9.43 7.53 25.46
CA TYR A 180 8.33 8.09 24.67
C TYR A 180 7.83 9.27 25.47
N ASP A 181 8.16 10.48 25.01
CA ASP A 181 7.88 11.68 25.76
C ASP A 181 6.37 11.84 25.68
N ASP A 182 5.69 11.31 26.70
CA ASP A 182 4.27 11.50 26.95
C ASP A 182 3.99 13.02 27.13
N GLU A 183 5.04 13.85 27.18
CA GLU A 183 5.03 15.29 27.00
C GLU A 183 5.41 15.74 25.57
N LEU A 184 4.88 15.14 24.50
CA LEU A 184 4.80 15.84 23.21
C LEU A 184 3.98 17.12 23.41
N ARG A 185 4.66 18.23 23.69
CA ARG A 185 4.02 19.50 24.07
C ARG A 185 3.33 20.10 22.87
N GLN A 186 2.28 20.84 23.16
CA GLN A 186 1.41 21.53 22.20
C GLN A 186 2.16 22.44 21.22
N GLU A 187 3.35 22.91 21.60
CA GLU A 187 4.23 23.79 20.82
C GLU A 187 5.10 23.03 19.79
N ASP A 188 5.06 21.69 19.78
CA ASP A 188 5.92 20.84 18.96
C ASP A 188 5.36 20.49 17.58
N PHE A 189 4.07 20.69 17.31
CA PHE A 189 3.42 20.22 16.07
C PHE A 189 3.38 21.26 14.95
N THR A 190 4.56 21.67 14.48
CA THR A 190 4.70 22.56 13.31
C THR A 190 4.24 21.88 12.00
N GLU A 191 4.01 22.65 10.93
CA GLU A 191 3.74 22.12 9.57
C GLU A 191 4.80 21.09 9.14
N GLU A 192 6.06 21.28 9.56
CA GLU A 192 7.17 20.40 9.22
C GLU A 192 7.09 19.06 9.96
N LYS A 193 6.78 19.04 11.27
CA LYS A 193 6.64 17.79 12.02
C LYS A 193 5.42 16.98 11.56
N TRP A 194 4.32 17.64 11.21
CA TRP A 194 3.16 16.96 10.61
C TRP A 194 3.49 16.33 9.26
N GLU A 195 4.22 17.04 8.41
CA GLU A 195 4.65 16.50 7.12
C GLU A 195 5.59 15.29 7.31
N GLU A 196 6.45 15.31 8.32
CA GLU A 196 7.32 14.18 8.68
C GLU A 196 6.51 12.97 9.18
N GLN A 197 5.55 13.17 10.09
CA GLN A 197 4.67 12.10 10.58
C GLN A 197 3.83 11.50 9.46
N LEU A 198 3.27 12.33 8.57
CA LEU A 198 2.51 11.83 7.43
C LEU A 198 3.40 11.04 6.47
N LYS A 199 4.66 11.45 6.25
CA LYS A 199 5.63 10.65 5.48
C LYS A 199 5.97 9.34 6.16
N ALA A 200 6.05 9.31 7.48
CA ALA A 200 6.23 8.07 8.23
C ALA A 200 5.01 7.15 8.07
N SER A 201 3.79 7.71 8.11
CA SER A 201 2.55 6.98 7.86
C SER A 201 2.47 6.42 6.44
N ASP A 202 2.87 7.20 5.42
CA ASP A 202 2.89 6.73 4.03
C ASP A 202 3.87 5.54 3.88
N ARG A 203 5.09 5.65 4.44
CA ARG A 203 6.09 4.58 4.41
C ARG A 203 5.62 3.33 5.14
N LEU A 204 4.93 3.49 6.27
CA LEU A 204 4.32 2.38 7.00
C LEU A 204 3.21 1.69 6.20
N ASN A 205 2.36 2.47 5.51
CA ASN A 205 1.32 1.93 4.66
C ASN A 205 1.90 1.14 3.47
N ASP A 206 2.91 1.70 2.79
CA ASP A 206 3.59 1.03 1.68
C ASP A 206 4.29 -0.26 2.13
N ALA A 207 4.92 -0.25 3.31
CA ALA A 207 5.51 -1.43 3.91
C ALA A 207 4.46 -2.49 4.29
N SER A 208 3.31 -2.06 4.82
CA SER A 208 2.19 -2.93 5.16
C SER A 208 1.63 -3.63 3.92
N MET A 209 1.36 -2.86 2.85
CA MET A 209 0.90 -3.42 1.57
C MET A 209 1.89 -4.45 1.03
N GLU A 210 3.19 -4.15 1.04
CA GLU A 210 4.22 -5.08 0.59
C GLU A 210 4.28 -6.38 1.43
N ALA A 211 4.07 -6.27 2.74
CA ALA A 211 4.01 -7.43 3.63
C ALA A 211 2.77 -8.30 3.34
N HIS A 212 1.60 -7.66 3.17
CA HIS A 212 0.36 -8.34 2.78
C HIS A 212 0.52 -9.04 1.43
N ASP A 213 0.99 -8.35 0.39
CA ASP A 213 1.20 -8.92 -0.95
C ASP A 213 2.13 -10.15 -0.93
N LYS A 214 3.09 -10.21 0.01
CA LYS A 214 4.02 -11.35 0.11
C LYS A 214 3.39 -12.55 0.83
N TYR A 215 2.66 -12.30 1.91
CA TYR A 215 2.29 -13.33 2.89
C TYR A 215 0.79 -13.62 2.94
N GLU A 216 -0.07 -12.96 2.16
CA GLU A 216 -1.54 -13.12 2.21
C GLU A 216 -2.02 -14.55 1.96
N GLU A 217 -1.28 -15.35 1.18
CA GLU A 217 -1.65 -16.74 0.85
C GLU A 217 -1.13 -17.76 1.88
N ASP A 218 -0.35 -17.32 2.88
CA ASP A 218 0.24 -18.20 3.89
C ASP A 218 -0.76 -18.51 5.03
N GLU A 219 -0.71 -19.73 5.56
CA GLU A 219 -1.57 -20.15 6.69
C GLU A 219 -1.33 -19.31 7.96
N ASP A 220 -0.08 -18.90 8.16
CA ASP A 220 0.43 -18.07 9.26
C ASP A 220 0.66 -16.61 8.82
N SER A 221 -0.14 -16.11 7.86
CA SER A 221 -0.01 -14.78 7.27
C SER A 221 0.04 -13.65 8.29
N GLU A 222 -0.87 -13.63 9.28
CA GLU A 222 -0.92 -12.59 10.32
C GLU A 222 0.37 -12.54 11.16
N GLU A 223 0.89 -13.70 11.55
CA GLU A 223 2.11 -13.83 12.36
C GLU A 223 3.34 -13.38 11.58
N LYS A 224 3.43 -13.79 10.31
CA LYS A 224 4.51 -13.38 9.40
C LYS A 224 4.49 -11.88 9.13
N ILE A 225 3.31 -11.31 8.85
CA ILE A 225 3.13 -9.87 8.64
C ILE A 225 3.54 -9.11 9.91
N ALA A 226 3.04 -9.50 11.07
CA ALA A 226 3.41 -8.88 12.34
C ALA A 226 4.93 -8.94 12.58
N TYR A 227 5.56 -10.09 12.29
CA TYR A 227 7.01 -10.27 12.43
C TYR A 227 7.82 -9.34 11.53
N VAL A 228 7.53 -9.29 10.23
CA VAL A 228 8.28 -8.44 9.30
C VAL A 228 8.02 -6.95 9.54
N MET A 229 6.80 -6.59 9.96
CA MET A 229 6.44 -5.24 10.38
C MET A 229 7.05 -4.85 11.74
N GLY A 230 7.65 -5.79 12.45
CA GLY A 230 8.27 -5.59 13.76
C GLY A 230 7.25 -5.27 14.85
N TRP A 231 6.03 -5.73 14.67
CA TRP A 231 4.97 -5.66 15.67
C TRP A 231 5.15 -6.79 16.68
N ASP A 232 6.33 -6.84 17.32
CA ASP A 232 6.73 -7.88 18.27
C ASP A 232 5.70 -8.02 19.41
N HIS A 233 5.04 -6.92 19.78
CA HIS A 233 3.98 -6.88 20.78
C HIS A 233 2.69 -7.61 20.34
N ILE A 234 2.34 -7.56 19.05
CA ILE A 234 1.19 -8.27 18.51
C ILE A 234 1.46 -9.78 18.54
N ILE A 235 2.67 -10.20 18.21
CA ILE A 235 3.08 -11.61 18.29
C ILE A 235 2.99 -12.12 19.73
N GLU A 236 3.47 -11.33 20.70
CA GLU A 236 3.35 -11.64 22.12
C GLU A 236 1.87 -11.79 22.53
N ASP A 237 1.02 -10.85 22.13
CA ASP A 237 -0.41 -10.86 22.47
C ASP A 237 -1.15 -12.04 21.79
N MET A 238 -0.78 -12.44 20.56
CA MET A 238 -1.30 -13.62 19.86
C MET A 238 -0.90 -14.92 20.57
N ALA A 239 0.37 -15.04 20.97
CA ALA A 239 0.86 -16.21 21.70
C ALA A 239 0.16 -16.36 23.06
N ASP A 240 0.00 -15.25 23.81
CA ASP A 240 -0.74 -15.24 25.06
C ASP A 240 -2.19 -15.71 24.88
N ALA A 241 -2.87 -15.25 23.82
CA ALA A 241 -4.24 -15.64 23.51
C ALA A 241 -4.35 -17.14 23.18
N GLN A 242 -3.39 -17.67 22.42
CA GLN A 242 -3.34 -19.10 22.05
C GLN A 242 -3.05 -20.00 23.26
N GLU A 243 -2.18 -19.56 24.17
CA GLU A 243 -1.83 -20.27 25.40
C GLU A 243 -2.84 -20.04 26.54
N GLY A 244 -3.78 -19.11 26.38
CA GLY A 244 -4.76 -18.74 27.41
C GLY A 244 -4.13 -18.06 28.63
N VAL A 245 -3.09 -17.25 28.41
CA VAL A 245 -2.36 -16.54 29.46
C VAL A 245 -3.20 -15.39 30.00
N GLU A 246 -3.63 -15.50 31.26
CA GLU A 246 -4.39 -14.45 31.93
C GLU A 246 -3.53 -13.21 32.25
N PRO A 247 -4.16 -12.01 32.33
CA PRO A 247 -3.55 -10.79 32.88
C PRO A 247 -2.79 -11.02 34.18
N SER A 248 -1.51 -10.63 34.21
CA SER A 248 -0.65 -10.74 35.38
C SER A 248 -0.31 -9.38 35.98
N GLU A 249 -0.23 -9.32 37.32
CA GLU A 249 0.30 -8.15 38.02
C GLU A 249 1.78 -7.90 37.73
N ASP A 250 2.51 -8.91 37.23
CA ASP A 250 3.92 -8.80 36.84
C ASP A 250 4.11 -8.35 35.39
N ASP A 251 3.03 -8.16 34.61
CA ASP A 251 3.13 -7.71 33.22
C ASP A 251 3.80 -6.33 33.12
N PRO A 252 4.60 -6.09 32.07
CA PRO A 252 5.17 -4.77 31.79
C PRO A 252 4.06 -3.69 31.71
N PRO A 253 4.34 -2.44 32.16
CA PRO A 253 3.34 -1.36 32.13
C PRO A 253 2.73 -1.13 30.74
N GLU A 254 3.53 -1.30 29.69
CA GLU A 254 3.08 -1.18 28.30
C GLU A 254 2.08 -2.26 27.91
N LYS A 255 2.37 -3.54 28.24
CA LYS A 255 1.47 -4.67 28.01
C LYS A 255 0.14 -4.50 28.74
N LYS A 256 0.18 -4.03 30.00
CA LYS A 256 -1.03 -3.68 30.76
C LYS A 256 -1.85 -2.57 30.10
N ARG A 257 -1.20 -1.54 29.57
CA ARG A 257 -1.90 -0.45 28.84
C ARG A 257 -2.58 -0.98 27.58
N ARG A 258 -1.89 -1.83 26.80
CA ARG A 258 -2.46 -2.45 25.59
C ARG A 258 -3.66 -3.34 25.91
N ARG A 259 -3.54 -4.25 26.88
CA ARG A 259 -4.64 -5.13 27.32
C ARG A 259 -5.88 -4.32 27.74
N ARG A 260 -5.70 -3.26 28.52
CA ARG A 260 -6.80 -2.35 28.90
C ARG A 260 -7.44 -1.64 27.70
N TRP A 261 -6.65 -1.24 26.71
CA TRP A 261 -7.17 -0.61 25.50
C TRP A 261 -7.97 -1.61 24.65
N ILE A 262 -7.51 -2.85 24.54
CA ILE A 262 -8.24 -3.94 23.86
C ILE A 262 -9.57 -4.23 24.57
N GLU A 263 -9.56 -4.34 25.91
CA GLU A 263 -10.78 -4.52 26.72
C GLU A 263 -11.77 -3.37 26.48
N MET A 264 -11.30 -2.12 26.54
CA MET A 264 -12.13 -0.94 26.30
C MET A 264 -12.72 -0.92 24.87
N MET A 265 -11.94 -1.28 23.85
CA MET A 265 -12.43 -1.33 22.47
C MET A 265 -13.45 -2.45 22.27
N ASN A 266 -13.27 -3.60 22.91
CA ASN A 266 -14.24 -4.70 22.89
C ASN A 266 -15.54 -4.31 23.61
N GLU A 267 -15.46 -3.62 24.75
CA GLU A 267 -16.63 -3.06 25.43
C GLU A 267 -17.40 -2.09 24.51
N ILE A 268 -16.69 -1.14 23.87
CA ILE A 268 -17.30 -0.20 22.92
C ILE A 268 -17.95 -0.95 21.74
N SER A 269 -17.29 -1.98 21.21
CA SER A 269 -17.83 -2.76 20.10
C SER A 269 -19.09 -3.54 20.50
N ASN A 270 -19.11 -4.12 21.71
CA ASN A 270 -20.28 -4.84 22.21
C ASN A 270 -21.45 -3.89 22.48
N ASP A 271 -21.20 -2.72 23.06
CA ASP A 271 -22.23 -1.70 23.32
C ASP A 271 -22.88 -1.21 22.01
N LEU A 272 -22.11 -1.06 20.94
CA LEU A 272 -22.63 -0.70 19.61
C LEU A 272 -23.49 -1.83 19.02
N GLN A 273 -23.10 -3.09 19.21
CA GLN A 273 -23.83 -4.25 18.72
C GLN A 273 -25.15 -4.47 19.47
N GLU A 274 -25.16 -4.27 20.80
CA GLU A 274 -26.37 -4.33 21.62
C GLU A 274 -27.36 -3.19 21.32
N GLY A 275 -26.85 -2.01 20.94
CA GLY A 275 -27.67 -0.88 20.50
C GLY A 275 -28.37 -1.11 19.15
N GLU A 276 -27.73 -1.81 18.22
CA GLU A 276 -28.33 -2.21 16.93
C GLU A 276 -29.39 -3.31 17.12
N GLU A 277 -29.14 -4.30 18.00
CA GLU A 277 -30.11 -5.37 18.30
C GLU A 277 -31.37 -4.86 19.04
N GLN A 278 -31.23 -3.84 19.90
CA GLN A 278 -32.38 -3.21 20.57
C GLN A 278 -33.25 -2.41 19.58
N ALA A 279 -32.63 -1.72 18.61
CA ALA A 279 -33.34 -0.96 17.58
C ALA A 279 -34.12 -1.86 16.60
N GLU A 280 -33.64 -3.07 16.32
CA GLU A 280 -34.36 -4.05 15.49
C GLU A 280 -35.50 -4.76 16.25
N SER A 281 -35.42 -4.86 17.59
CA SER A 281 -36.43 -5.55 18.40
C SER A 281 -37.69 -4.73 18.70
N GLU A 282 -37.62 -3.39 18.62
CA GLU A 282 -38.76 -2.49 18.88
C GLU A 282 -39.54 -2.09 17.61
N GLY A 283 -39.12 -2.56 16.42
CA GLY A 283 -39.64 -2.09 15.13
C GLY A 283 -40.78 -2.91 14.50
N ASP A 284 -41.28 -3.96 15.16
CA ASP A 284 -42.19 -4.91 14.51
C ASP A 284 -43.41 -5.25 15.40
N ASP A 285 -44.32 -4.30 15.57
CA ASP A 285 -45.71 -4.59 15.94
C ASP A 285 -46.71 -3.53 15.45
N ASP A 286 -47.53 -3.99 14.50
CA ASP A 286 -48.90 -3.61 14.16
C ASP A 286 -49.20 -2.63 13.00
N ALA A 287 -50.08 -3.11 12.13
CA ALA A 287 -50.46 -2.54 10.86
C ALA A 287 -51.77 -1.75 10.92
N SER A 288 -51.82 -0.67 10.13
CA SER A 288 -53.00 -0.07 9.47
C SER A 288 -54.03 0.74 10.29
N SER A 289 -54.10 2.06 10.04
CA SER A 289 -55.27 2.74 9.42
C SER A 289 -55.08 4.27 9.33
N GLU A 290 -55.69 4.87 8.30
CA GLU A 290 -55.67 6.29 7.95
C GLU A 290 -56.29 7.22 9.01
N ALA A 291 -55.60 8.31 9.36
CA ALA A 291 -56.23 9.59 9.74
C ALA A 291 -55.23 10.76 9.66
N MET A 292 -55.64 11.84 9.01
CA MET A 292 -54.92 13.11 8.92
C MET A 292 -54.84 13.88 10.25
N HIS A 293 -53.75 14.64 10.39
CA HIS A 293 -53.57 15.87 11.19
C HIS A 293 -53.74 15.77 12.72
N GLU A 294 -52.62 15.80 13.45
CA GLU A 294 -52.08 16.99 14.14
C GLU A 294 -50.80 16.58 14.88
N ASP A 295 -49.71 17.32 14.68
CA ASP A 295 -48.40 17.13 15.28
C ASP A 295 -48.43 17.56 16.77
N PRO A 296 -48.36 16.64 17.75
CA PRO A 296 -48.44 16.98 19.17
C PRO A 296 -47.07 17.12 19.84
N PHE A 297 -45.95 17.02 19.11
CA PHE A 297 -44.60 17.15 19.67
C PHE A 297 -43.89 18.43 19.24
N ALA A 298 -44.62 19.53 19.24
CA ALA A 298 -44.06 20.83 19.56
C ALA A 298 -43.63 20.84 21.05
N GLY A 299 -42.44 20.33 21.38
CA GLY A 299 -41.90 20.46 22.73
C GLY A 299 -40.62 19.69 23.00
N SER A 300 -39.51 20.45 23.08
CA SER A 300 -38.18 20.11 23.60
C SER A 300 -37.38 19.00 22.91
N ALA A 301 -36.91 19.28 21.70
CA ALA A 301 -35.61 18.78 21.23
C ALA A 301 -34.51 19.33 22.15
N SER A 302 -33.78 18.45 22.84
CA SER A 302 -32.57 18.82 23.58
C SER A 302 -31.43 19.13 22.61
N GLU A 303 -30.74 20.23 22.87
CA GLU A 303 -29.79 20.95 22.00
C GLU A 303 -28.53 20.17 21.56
N THR A 304 -28.39 18.89 21.89
CA THR A 304 -27.17 18.10 21.65
C THR A 304 -27.21 17.26 20.37
N GLU A 305 -28.37 16.82 19.88
CA GLU A 305 -28.45 15.95 18.68
C GLU A 305 -28.49 16.73 17.36
N HIS A 306 -29.04 17.95 17.34
CA HIS A 306 -28.97 18.82 16.15
C HIS A 306 -27.58 19.41 15.90
N ALA A 307 -26.72 19.50 16.92
CA ALA A 307 -25.38 20.05 16.75
C ALA A 307 -24.46 19.11 15.94
N VAL A 308 -24.62 17.78 16.10
CA VAL A 308 -23.77 16.78 15.42
C VAL A 308 -24.15 16.63 13.94
N SER A 309 -25.45 16.72 13.59
CA SER A 309 -25.88 16.65 12.19
C SER A 309 -25.61 17.95 11.42
N ASP A 310 -25.79 19.12 12.03
CA ASP A 310 -25.54 20.40 11.36
C ASP A 310 -24.04 20.67 11.12
N GLU A 311 -23.14 20.19 11.98
CA GLU A 311 -21.70 20.22 11.72
C GLU A 311 -21.33 19.31 10.54
N PHE A 312 -21.82 18.06 10.51
CA PHE A 312 -21.58 17.13 9.39
C PHE A 312 -22.13 17.65 8.04
N ASP A 313 -23.25 18.36 8.05
CA ASP A 313 -23.85 18.99 6.86
C ASP A 313 -23.19 20.31 6.45
N ALA A 314 -22.48 21.00 7.33
CA ALA A 314 -21.68 22.18 7.00
C ALA A 314 -20.31 21.79 6.39
N LEU A 315 -19.81 20.60 6.73
CA LEU A 315 -18.52 20.04 6.34
C LEU A 315 -18.44 19.66 4.84
N ASP A 316 -19.56 19.27 4.23
CA ASP A 316 -19.68 18.98 2.80
C ASP A 316 -19.77 20.25 1.90
N LYS A 317 -19.78 21.45 2.50
CA LYS A 317 -20.05 22.72 1.82
C LYS A 317 -18.83 23.63 1.64
N HIS A 318 -17.63 23.26 2.09
CA HIS A 318 -16.45 24.12 1.88
C HIS A 318 -16.21 24.33 0.36
N PRO A 319 -16.07 25.58 -0.13
CA PRO A 319 -16.02 25.87 -1.57
C PRO A 319 -14.96 25.04 -2.32
N LEU A 320 -13.79 24.83 -1.71
CA LEU A 320 -12.73 24.01 -2.29
C LEU A 320 -13.07 22.52 -2.40
N ASN A 321 -13.79 21.97 -1.41
CA ASN A 321 -14.20 20.56 -1.41
C ASN A 321 -15.29 20.34 -2.47
N VAL A 322 -16.25 21.27 -2.56
CA VAL A 322 -17.26 21.27 -3.64
C VAL A 322 -16.59 21.37 -5.01
N GLN A 323 -15.61 22.27 -5.17
CA GLN A 323 -14.87 22.41 -6.43
C GLN A 323 -14.09 21.14 -6.78
N SER A 324 -13.33 20.57 -5.85
CA SER A 324 -12.52 19.37 -6.11
C SER A 324 -13.37 18.15 -6.46
N ARG A 325 -14.49 17.94 -5.75
CA ARG A 325 -15.43 16.85 -6.05
C ARG A 325 -16.10 17.03 -7.40
N LYS A 326 -16.52 18.27 -7.73
CA LYS A 326 -17.09 18.56 -9.06
C LYS A 326 -16.08 18.30 -10.17
N PHE A 327 -14.83 18.69 -9.97
CA PHE A 327 -13.76 18.39 -10.92
C PHE A 327 -13.55 16.88 -11.07
N LEU A 328 -13.49 16.13 -9.97
CA LEU A 328 -13.34 14.68 -9.99
C LEU A 328 -14.49 13.98 -10.74
N HIS A 329 -15.74 14.36 -10.48
CA HIS A 329 -16.89 13.83 -11.22
C HIS A 329 -16.82 14.14 -12.71
N THR A 330 -16.51 15.39 -13.05
CA THR A 330 -16.38 15.82 -14.46
C THR A 330 -15.26 15.05 -15.16
N LEU A 331 -14.14 14.82 -14.48
CA LEU A 331 -13.03 14.02 -14.96
C LEU A 331 -13.48 12.59 -15.27
N PHE A 332 -14.13 11.89 -14.34
CA PHE A 332 -14.60 10.52 -14.57
C PHE A 332 -15.62 10.40 -15.70
N ASP A 333 -16.51 11.38 -15.85
CA ASP A 333 -17.43 11.42 -16.99
C ASP A 333 -16.68 11.62 -18.31
N GLN A 334 -15.66 12.49 -18.34
CA GLN A 334 -14.85 12.75 -19.53
C GLN A 334 -13.90 11.59 -19.87
N LEU A 335 -13.48 10.75 -18.92
CA LEU A 335 -12.69 9.54 -19.18
C LEU A 335 -13.44 8.49 -20.01
N ARG A 336 -14.77 8.58 -20.09
CA ARG A 336 -15.61 7.75 -20.97
C ARG A 336 -15.56 8.18 -22.43
N THR A 337 -14.82 9.26 -22.75
CA THR A 337 -14.64 9.71 -24.13
C THR A 337 -13.89 8.63 -24.95
N PRO A 338 -14.42 8.21 -26.11
CA PRO A 338 -13.75 7.22 -26.96
C PRO A 338 -12.34 7.64 -27.34
N GLY A 339 -11.40 6.70 -27.32
CA GLY A 339 -9.98 6.93 -27.65
C GLY A 339 -9.09 7.36 -26.47
N LEU A 340 -9.67 7.85 -25.36
CA LEU A 340 -8.89 8.31 -24.21
C LEU A 340 -8.54 7.17 -23.25
N SER A 341 -9.53 6.38 -22.85
CA SER A 341 -9.37 5.21 -21.97
C SER A 341 -8.81 3.98 -22.69
N GLN A 342 -8.95 3.91 -24.01
CA GLN A 342 -8.42 2.83 -24.86
C GLN A 342 -6.93 3.01 -25.19
N ALA A 343 -6.38 4.20 -24.96
CA ALA A 343 -4.97 4.52 -25.13
C ALA A 343 -4.14 4.27 -23.86
N ARG A 344 -4.76 3.80 -22.76
CA ARG A 344 -4.04 3.40 -21.54
C ARG A 344 -3.00 2.34 -21.88
N GLY A 345 -1.73 2.65 -21.65
CA GLY A 345 -0.67 1.66 -21.75
C GLY A 345 -0.86 0.56 -20.70
N ASN A 346 -0.19 -0.59 -20.90
CA ASN A 346 -0.02 -1.60 -19.84
C ASN A 346 1.02 -1.16 -18.79
N ASP A 347 1.40 0.12 -18.76
CA ASP A 347 2.41 0.66 -17.88
C ASP A 347 1.73 1.20 -16.61
N PRO A 348 2.03 0.66 -15.42
CA PRO A 348 1.50 1.21 -14.16
C PRO A 348 1.91 2.67 -13.92
N ASP A 349 2.90 3.20 -14.66
CA ASP A 349 3.30 4.61 -14.64
C ASP A 349 2.70 5.44 -15.81
N ASP A 350 1.62 4.97 -16.45
CA ASP A 350 0.93 5.71 -17.51
C ASP A 350 0.56 7.14 -17.03
N PRO A 351 0.91 8.20 -17.80
CA PRO A 351 0.67 9.58 -17.39
C PRO A 351 -0.79 9.89 -17.07
N LEU A 352 -1.75 9.22 -17.73
CA LEU A 352 -3.18 9.42 -17.46
C LEU A 352 -3.57 8.81 -16.11
N ASP A 353 -3.06 7.64 -15.78
CA ASP A 353 -3.38 6.97 -14.51
C ASP A 353 -2.71 7.69 -13.33
N ARG A 354 -1.48 8.15 -13.50
CA ARG A 354 -0.81 9.04 -12.54
C ARG A 354 -1.58 10.35 -12.34
N PHE A 355 -2.05 10.97 -13.43
CA PHE A 355 -2.90 12.16 -13.36
C PHE A 355 -4.17 11.92 -12.54
N ILE A 356 -4.93 10.87 -12.86
CA ILE A 356 -6.18 10.51 -12.16
C ILE A 356 -5.91 10.27 -10.67
N THR A 357 -4.83 9.56 -10.36
CA THR A 357 -4.41 9.25 -8.99
C THR A 357 -4.15 10.52 -8.20
N HIS A 358 -3.42 11.49 -8.76
CA HIS A 358 -3.19 12.77 -8.09
C HIS A 358 -4.47 13.57 -7.87
N VAL A 359 -5.40 13.58 -8.83
CA VAL A 359 -6.69 14.27 -8.67
C VAL A 359 -7.54 13.62 -7.56
N LEU A 360 -7.56 12.28 -7.48
CA LEU A 360 -8.20 11.54 -6.39
C LEU A 360 -7.60 11.87 -5.02
N GLN A 361 -6.26 11.88 -4.92
CA GLN A 361 -5.53 12.22 -3.70
C GLN A 361 -5.86 13.64 -3.24
N ILE A 362 -5.86 14.63 -4.15
CA ILE A 362 -6.24 16.01 -3.85
C ILE A 362 -7.67 16.04 -3.29
N SER A 363 -8.64 15.43 -3.97
CA SER A 363 -10.04 15.50 -3.52
C SER A 363 -10.24 14.86 -2.15
N GLY A 364 -9.66 13.68 -1.89
CA GLY A 364 -9.81 12.99 -0.61
C GLY A 364 -9.13 13.72 0.55
N LYS A 365 -7.89 14.17 0.37
CA LYS A 365 -7.12 14.82 1.44
C LYS A 365 -7.56 16.27 1.67
N LEU A 366 -8.05 16.96 0.64
CA LEU A 366 -8.62 18.31 0.80
C LEU A 366 -9.91 18.28 1.61
N ALA A 367 -10.76 17.27 1.43
CA ALA A 367 -11.95 17.09 2.27
C ALA A 367 -11.59 16.96 3.76
N SER A 368 -10.58 16.13 4.07
CA SER A 368 -10.05 15.98 5.42
C SER A 368 -9.49 17.31 5.98
N ALA A 369 -8.65 18.02 5.20
CA ALA A 369 -8.07 19.29 5.63
C ALA A 369 -9.13 20.37 5.91
N THR A 370 -10.16 20.47 5.06
CA THR A 370 -11.25 21.43 5.28
C THR A 370 -12.13 21.03 6.47
N SER A 371 -12.27 19.73 6.73
CA SER A 371 -13.06 19.23 7.85
C SER A 371 -12.42 19.55 9.20
N MET A 372 -11.10 19.35 9.32
CA MET A 372 -10.40 19.59 10.57
C MET A 372 -10.32 21.09 10.90
N ALA A 373 -10.14 21.95 9.89
CA ALA A 373 -10.08 23.40 10.07
C ALA A 373 -11.41 24.07 10.52
N CYS A 374 -12.52 23.34 10.47
CA CYS A 374 -13.86 23.81 10.87
C CYS A 374 -14.20 23.47 12.33
N ARG A 375 -13.48 22.54 12.95
CA ARG A 375 -13.69 22.20 14.36
C ARG A 375 -13.21 23.36 15.24
N ARG A 376 -13.94 23.64 16.31
CA ARG A 376 -13.53 24.68 17.26
C ARG A 376 -12.26 24.19 17.96
N PRO A 377 -11.20 25.01 18.09
CA PRO A 377 -10.08 24.65 18.94
C PRO A 377 -10.63 24.34 20.33
N SER A 378 -10.49 23.10 20.79
CA SER A 378 -10.77 22.76 22.17
C SER A 378 -9.84 23.60 23.04
N GLU A 379 -10.34 24.13 24.16
CA GLU A 379 -9.62 25.11 24.99
C GLU A 379 -8.20 24.62 25.32
N GLY A 380 -7.21 25.15 24.61
CA GLY A 380 -5.79 24.97 24.88
C GLY A 380 -4.89 24.56 23.71
N ILE A 381 -5.39 24.00 22.58
CA ILE A 381 -4.50 23.44 21.54
C ILE A 381 -5.07 23.56 20.11
N ASP A 382 -4.28 24.05 19.16
CA ASP A 382 -4.62 24.07 17.72
C ASP A 382 -3.84 23.01 16.93
N ILE A 383 -4.08 21.74 17.25
CA ILE A 383 -3.52 20.57 16.54
C ILE A 383 -4.03 20.53 15.09
N GLU A 384 -5.26 21.00 14.88
CA GLU A 384 -6.02 20.86 13.65
C GLU A 384 -5.52 21.77 12.53
N THR A 385 -5.02 22.97 12.84
CA THR A 385 -4.43 23.88 11.85
C THR A 385 -3.10 23.36 11.29
N GLY A 386 -2.21 22.83 12.14
CA GLY A 386 -0.92 22.27 11.70
C GLY A 386 -1.10 21.09 10.73
N HIS A 387 -2.01 20.17 11.07
CA HIS A 387 -2.40 19.05 10.21
C HIS A 387 -3.04 19.52 8.89
N SER A 388 -3.96 20.49 8.96
CA SER A 388 -4.59 21.07 7.76
C SER A 388 -3.58 21.76 6.84
N LEU A 389 -2.57 22.45 7.39
CA LEU A 389 -1.49 23.06 6.62
C LEU A 389 -0.59 22.03 5.93
N ALA A 390 -0.30 20.91 6.59
CA ALA A 390 0.48 19.81 5.99
C ALA A 390 -0.30 19.12 4.86
N LEU A 391 -1.58 18.77 5.07
CA LEU A 391 -2.41 18.17 4.03
C LEU A 391 -2.57 19.07 2.80
N THR A 392 -2.82 20.36 3.02
CA THR A 392 -2.93 21.32 1.91
C THR A 392 -1.60 21.54 1.18
N LYS A 393 -0.46 21.41 1.86
CA LYS A 393 0.87 21.37 1.20
C LYS A 393 1.00 20.17 0.27
N ARG A 394 0.56 19.00 0.70
CA ARG A 394 0.55 17.79 -0.13
C ARG A 394 -0.38 17.95 -1.33
N CYS A 395 -1.57 18.51 -1.15
CA CYS A 395 -2.48 18.82 -2.27
C CYS A 395 -1.83 19.72 -3.32
N LEU A 396 -1.05 20.73 -2.91
CA LEU A 396 -0.30 21.57 -3.85
C LEU A 396 0.79 20.79 -4.61
N ASN A 397 1.47 19.87 -3.94
CA ASN A 397 2.47 19.01 -4.60
C ASN A 397 1.82 18.10 -5.63
N TRP A 398 0.73 17.40 -5.27
CA TRP A 398 -0.02 16.57 -6.22
C TRP A 398 -0.61 17.38 -7.37
N ALA A 399 -1.04 18.62 -7.13
CA ALA A 399 -1.50 19.49 -8.22
C ALA A 399 -0.36 19.79 -9.22
N ASN A 400 0.87 19.99 -8.74
CA ASN A 400 2.02 20.18 -9.62
C ASN A 400 2.37 18.89 -10.38
N GLU A 401 2.36 17.72 -9.73
CA GLU A 401 2.60 16.43 -10.39
C GLU A 401 1.51 16.12 -11.44
N ALA A 402 0.25 16.40 -11.14
CA ALA A 402 -0.84 16.29 -12.09
C ALA A 402 -0.63 17.21 -13.32
N LEU A 403 -0.15 18.43 -13.12
CA LEU A 403 0.20 19.33 -14.23
C LEU A 403 1.36 18.79 -15.08
N ILE A 404 2.35 18.14 -14.46
CA ILE A 404 3.44 17.45 -15.19
C ILE A 404 2.86 16.31 -16.04
N CYS A 405 1.98 15.50 -15.46
CA CYS A 405 1.31 14.41 -16.19
C CYS A 405 0.50 14.93 -17.38
N LEU A 406 -0.24 16.05 -17.23
CA LEU A 406 -0.95 16.68 -18.35
C LEU A 406 -0.02 17.13 -19.47
N ASN A 407 1.15 17.68 -19.13
CA ASN A 407 2.13 18.06 -20.15
C ASN A 407 2.64 16.84 -20.91
N GLN A 408 2.90 15.72 -20.23
CA GLN A 408 3.28 14.45 -20.86
C GLN A 408 2.18 13.93 -21.78
N LEU A 409 0.91 14.01 -21.37
CA LEU A 409 -0.22 13.63 -22.21
C LEU A 409 -0.34 14.51 -23.46
N CYS A 410 -0.08 15.81 -23.34
CA CYS A 410 -0.06 16.75 -24.49
C CYS A 410 1.09 16.50 -25.48
N GLU A 411 2.17 15.84 -25.03
CA GLU A 411 3.28 15.43 -25.91
C GLU A 411 2.95 14.16 -26.70
N CYS A 412 1.95 13.38 -26.25
CA CYS A 412 1.53 12.14 -26.90
C CYS A 412 0.81 12.42 -28.24
N PRO A 413 1.34 12.00 -29.39
CA PRO A 413 0.75 12.28 -30.70
C PRO A 413 -0.65 11.71 -30.88
N ASP A 414 -0.92 10.56 -30.25
CA ASP A 414 -2.18 9.81 -30.40
C ASP A 414 -3.32 10.46 -29.59
N LEU A 415 -2.99 11.27 -28.58
CA LEU A 415 -3.95 11.97 -27.73
C LEU A 415 -4.24 13.40 -28.19
N LYS A 416 -3.72 13.83 -29.35
CA LYS A 416 -3.94 15.17 -29.90
C LYS A 416 -5.40 15.60 -30.01
N ALA A 417 -6.29 14.64 -30.28
CA ALA A 417 -7.73 14.90 -30.36
C ALA A 417 -8.33 15.32 -29.00
N HIS A 418 -7.67 14.97 -27.89
CA HIS A 418 -8.13 15.22 -26.53
C HIS A 418 -7.48 16.46 -25.87
N HIS A 419 -6.57 17.16 -26.56
CA HIS A 419 -5.93 18.36 -26.01
C HIS A 419 -6.89 19.44 -25.47
N PRO A 420 -8.05 19.71 -26.11
CA PRO A 420 -9.02 20.66 -25.54
C PRO A 420 -9.54 20.24 -24.16
N LEU A 421 -9.67 18.93 -23.89
CA LEU A 421 -10.05 18.42 -22.57
C LEU A 421 -8.91 18.62 -21.57
N PHE A 422 -7.66 18.38 -21.98
CA PHE A 422 -6.50 18.59 -21.13
C PHE A 422 -6.33 20.07 -20.74
N ASP A 423 -6.64 21.01 -21.65
CA ASP A 423 -6.67 22.44 -21.37
C ASP A 423 -7.74 22.81 -20.33
N GLU A 424 -8.90 22.13 -20.35
CA GLU A 424 -9.96 22.31 -19.34
C GLU A 424 -9.50 21.79 -17.97
N TRP A 425 -8.94 20.58 -17.93
CA TRP A 425 -8.39 19.98 -16.71
C TRP A 425 -7.27 20.82 -16.10
N GLN A 426 -6.39 21.36 -16.95
CA GLN A 426 -5.31 22.24 -16.53
C GLN A 426 -5.85 23.52 -15.87
N LYS A 427 -6.89 24.15 -16.44
CA LYS A 427 -7.52 25.35 -15.87
C LYS A 427 -8.16 25.06 -14.51
N GLU A 428 -8.87 23.95 -14.39
CA GLU A 428 -9.47 23.54 -13.12
C GLU A 428 -8.40 23.28 -12.04
N LEU A 429 -7.30 22.61 -12.40
CA LEU A 429 -6.17 22.40 -11.48
C LEU A 429 -5.52 23.70 -11.03
N PHE A 430 -5.31 24.67 -11.93
CA PHE A 430 -4.79 25.98 -11.54
C PHE A 430 -5.75 26.72 -10.60
N SER A 431 -7.04 26.71 -10.90
CA SER A 431 -8.04 27.34 -10.02
C SER A 431 -8.08 26.68 -8.64
N LEU A 432 -8.02 25.35 -8.57
CA LEU A 432 -8.01 24.62 -7.31
C LEU A 432 -6.72 24.91 -6.52
N ARG A 433 -5.57 24.96 -7.18
CA ARG A 433 -4.27 25.31 -6.59
C ARG A 433 -4.26 26.72 -5.99
N ASP A 434 -4.82 27.70 -6.70
CA ASP A 434 -4.95 29.07 -6.20
C ASP A 434 -5.84 29.12 -4.95
N GLY A 435 -6.98 28.42 -5.01
CA GLY A 435 -7.90 28.29 -3.88
C GLY A 435 -7.26 27.64 -2.65
N ILE A 436 -6.49 26.56 -2.83
CA ILE A 436 -5.72 25.93 -1.74
C ILE A 436 -4.69 26.90 -1.17
N THR A 437 -4.02 27.68 -2.02
CA THR A 437 -3.02 28.67 -1.58
C THR A 437 -3.63 29.78 -0.73
N ASP A 438 -4.80 30.27 -1.10
CA ASP A 438 -5.53 31.26 -0.33
C ASP A 438 -6.04 30.66 1.00
N PHE A 439 -6.61 29.46 0.97
CA PHE A 439 -7.04 28.76 2.20
C PHE A 439 -5.88 28.56 3.19
N ARG A 440 -4.69 28.20 2.69
CA ARG A 440 -3.48 28.10 3.52
C ARG A 440 -3.06 29.44 4.12
N ARG A 441 -3.25 30.54 3.38
CA ARG A 441 -2.98 31.90 3.89
C ARG A 441 -3.93 32.24 5.02
N ASP A 442 -5.21 31.90 4.87
CA ASP A 442 -6.23 32.13 5.89
C ASP A 442 -5.96 31.29 7.15
N LEU A 443 -5.57 30.02 6.99
CA LEU A 443 -5.18 29.15 8.11
C LEU A 443 -4.01 29.69 8.93
N ARG A 444 -3.05 30.35 8.29
CA ARG A 444 -1.88 30.97 8.98
C ARG A 444 -2.20 32.31 9.63
N GLN A 445 -3.36 32.89 9.34
CA GLN A 445 -3.80 34.19 9.90
C GLN A 445 -4.76 34.02 11.08
N LYS A 446 -5.36 32.84 11.23
CA LYS A 446 -6.03 32.40 12.46
C LYS A 446 -4.97 32.15 13.53
#